data_AF-A0AAW5A8C5-F1
#
_entry.id   AF-A0AAW5A8C5-F1
#
_cell.length_a   1.000
_cell.length_b   1.000
_cell.length_c   1.000
_cell.angle_alpha   90.00
_cell.angle_beta   90.00
_cell.angle_gamma   90.00
#
_symmetry.space_group_name_H-M   'P 1'
#
loop_
_entity.id
_entity.type
_entity.pdbx_description
1 polymer ?
#
loop_
_entity_poly.entity_id
_entity_poly.type
_entity_poly.pdbx_seq_one_letter_code
_entity_poly.pdbx_strand_id
1 'polypeptide(L)'
;MSDNTELKRLAENHLSFGQAYTVAKPSVLLALIAENEQLAKTADCWDRLNVQNKALSDSFRAERDQLRAEVAGLRTGYEAYERVNAELKAEVEGLRKDVDRAAYWKQRAKSAEGHLFSGDFRAAAMELHKYSRFESTPWPELTGSQHALISSAAGAVIATVNRLRDARRPKNRDETDAIIWCACGDGHAVNSYGAGFMDANEGVCANCDAALGKGEQS
;
A
#
# COMPACT_ATOMS: atom_id res chain seq x y z
N MET A 1 51.55 -36.79 16.74
CA MET A 1 52.96 -36.33 16.72
C MET A 1 53.85 -37.55 16.75
N SER A 2 54.37 -37.96 15.59
CA SER A 2 55.41 -38.99 15.54
C SER A 2 56.71 -38.35 15.99
N ASP A 3 57.20 -38.74 17.16
CA ASP A 3 58.44 -38.21 17.74
C ASP A 3 59.64 -38.77 16.97
N ASN A 4 60.17 -37.98 16.03
CA ASN A 4 61.32 -38.36 15.19
C ASN A 4 62.66 -38.31 15.95
N THR A 5 62.66 -37.98 17.25
CA THR A 5 63.87 -37.89 18.07
C THR A 5 64.63 -39.22 18.09
N GLU A 6 63.90 -40.34 18.14
CA GLU A 6 64.51 -41.67 18.14
C GLU A 6 65.13 -42.03 16.78
N LEU A 7 64.46 -41.68 15.69
CA LEU A 7 64.97 -41.89 14.32
C LEU A 7 66.22 -41.04 14.04
N LYS A 8 66.25 -39.80 14.54
CA LYS A 8 67.39 -38.90 14.44
C LYS A 8 68.60 -39.45 15.20
N ARG A 9 68.39 -39.91 16.44
CA ARG A 9 69.44 -40.55 17.26
C ARG A 9 70.01 -41.80 16.59
N LEU A 10 69.15 -42.62 15.98
CA LEU A 10 69.59 -43.82 15.25
C LEU A 10 70.40 -43.47 14.00
N ALA A 11 69.95 -42.48 13.21
CA ALA A 11 70.70 -42.01 12.04
C ALA A 11 72.08 -41.43 12.43
N GLU A 12 72.17 -40.70 13.53
CA GLU A 12 73.43 -40.18 14.09
C GLU A 12 74.36 -41.29 14.59
N ASN A 13 73.82 -42.35 15.20
CA ASN A 13 74.61 -43.51 15.62
C ASN A 13 75.13 -44.34 14.43
N HIS A 14 74.36 -44.44 13.34
CA HIS A 14 74.79 -45.14 12.12
C HIS A 14 75.93 -44.42 11.38
N LEU A 15 76.14 -43.11 11.58
CA LEU A 15 77.34 -42.40 11.12
C LEU A 15 78.62 -42.86 11.83
N SER A 16 78.50 -43.37 13.07
CA SER A 16 79.63 -43.75 13.92
C SER A 16 80.13 -45.19 13.66
N PHE A 17 79.24 -46.09 13.24
CA PHE A 17 79.56 -47.50 12.98
C PHE A 17 79.56 -47.81 11.48
N GLY A 18 80.73 -47.72 10.84
CA GLY A 18 80.95 -48.00 9.41
C GLY A 18 80.75 -49.47 9.01
N GLN A 19 79.53 -49.98 9.03
CA GLN A 19 79.19 -51.30 8.49
C GLN A 19 78.48 -51.22 7.14
N ALA A 20 79.02 -52.00 6.20
CA ALA A 20 78.58 -52.14 4.82
C ALA A 20 77.24 -52.89 4.71
N TYR A 21 76.16 -52.14 4.56
CA TYR A 21 75.00 -52.51 3.75
C TYR A 21 74.77 -51.38 2.74
N THR A 22 74.07 -51.62 1.63
CA THR A 22 73.63 -50.59 0.67
C THR A 22 72.58 -49.67 1.29
N VAL A 23 72.96 -49.02 2.38
CA VAL A 23 72.17 -48.16 3.23
C VAL A 23 72.38 -46.74 2.72
N ALA A 24 71.28 -46.00 2.55
CA ALA A 24 71.32 -44.62 2.14
C ALA A 24 72.38 -43.86 2.96
N LYS A 25 73.24 -43.09 2.27
CA LYS A 25 74.28 -42.29 2.93
C LYS A 25 73.62 -41.51 4.08
N PRO A 26 74.19 -41.48 5.28
CA PRO A 26 73.51 -40.86 6.43
C PRO A 26 73.14 -39.38 6.21
N SER A 27 73.88 -38.67 5.34
CA SER A 27 73.52 -37.32 4.90
C SER A 27 72.15 -37.24 4.21
N VAL A 28 71.77 -38.27 3.45
CA VAL A 28 70.45 -38.37 2.78
C VAL A 28 69.36 -38.64 3.81
N LEU A 29 69.62 -39.52 4.80
CA LEU A 29 68.67 -39.79 5.88
C LEU A 29 68.40 -38.54 6.72
N LEU A 30 69.45 -37.79 7.08
CA LEU A 30 69.31 -36.53 7.82
C LEU A 30 68.54 -35.46 7.02
N ALA A 31 68.77 -35.37 5.70
CA ALA A 31 68.02 -34.46 4.83
C ALA A 31 66.53 -34.82 4.77
N LEU A 32 66.20 -36.11 4.64
CA LEU A 32 64.81 -36.59 4.65
C LEU A 32 64.13 -36.38 6.00
N ILE A 33 64.85 -36.55 7.12
CA ILE A 33 64.31 -36.24 8.45
C ILE A 33 64.00 -34.73 8.56
N ALA A 34 64.92 -33.86 8.12
CA ALA A 34 64.69 -32.42 8.13
C ALA A 34 63.52 -32.00 7.21
N GLU A 35 63.39 -32.63 6.05
CA GLU A 35 62.25 -32.42 5.14
C GLU A 35 60.93 -32.87 5.78
N ASN A 36 60.89 -34.04 6.40
CA ASN A 36 59.71 -34.53 7.12
C ASN A 36 59.32 -33.59 8.29
N GLU A 37 60.29 -33.07 9.04
CA GLU A 37 60.03 -32.06 10.08
C GLU A 37 59.44 -30.78 9.50
N GLN A 38 59.92 -30.34 8.32
CA GLN A 38 59.39 -29.17 7.64
C GLN A 38 57.97 -29.41 7.11
N LEU A 39 57.72 -30.56 6.49
CA LEU A 39 56.39 -30.96 6.00
C LEU A 39 55.38 -31.04 7.15
N ALA A 40 55.78 -31.58 8.31
CA ALA A 40 54.93 -31.60 9.51
C ALA A 40 54.55 -30.18 9.98
N LYS A 41 55.51 -29.24 10.01
CA LYS A 41 55.22 -27.84 10.35
C LYS A 41 54.29 -27.17 9.34
N THR A 42 54.44 -27.48 8.04
CA THR A 42 53.55 -26.96 7.00
C THR A 42 52.14 -27.52 7.14
N ALA A 43 51.99 -28.82 7.44
CA ALA A 43 50.70 -29.44 7.72
C ALA A 43 50.00 -28.78 8.93
N ASP A 44 50.72 -28.59 10.03
CA ASP A 44 50.20 -27.89 11.22
C ASP A 44 49.79 -26.43 10.94
N CYS A 45 50.47 -25.77 10.01
CA CYS A 45 50.11 -24.43 9.55
C CYS A 45 48.81 -24.45 8.72
N TRP A 46 48.67 -25.45 7.84
CA TRP A 46 47.50 -25.62 7.00
C TRP A 46 46.25 -25.97 7.81
N ASP A 47 46.38 -26.84 8.82
CA ASP A 47 45.28 -27.18 9.73
C ASP A 47 44.79 -25.96 10.51
N ARG A 48 45.71 -25.14 11.02
CA ARG A 48 45.37 -23.88 11.69
C ARG A 48 44.65 -22.92 10.75
N LEU A 49 45.13 -22.78 9.52
CA LEU A 49 44.51 -21.93 8.52
C LEU A 49 43.09 -22.41 8.16
N ASN A 50 42.88 -23.71 8.04
CA ASN A 50 41.56 -24.28 7.78
C ASN A 50 40.57 -24.01 8.91
N VAL A 51 41.01 -24.15 10.16
CA VAL A 51 40.19 -23.82 11.33
C VAL A 51 39.81 -22.34 11.31
N GLN A 52 40.77 -21.44 11.02
CA GLN A 52 40.50 -20.00 10.91
C GLN A 52 39.54 -19.66 9.78
N ASN A 53 39.74 -20.23 8.58
CA ASN A 53 38.87 -20.01 7.43
C ASN A 53 37.44 -20.50 7.70
N LYS A 54 37.30 -21.63 8.40
CA LYS A 54 35.99 -22.14 8.80
C LYS A 54 35.31 -21.20 9.80
N ALA A 55 36.04 -20.76 10.83
CA ALA A 55 35.51 -19.81 11.82
C ALA A 55 35.06 -18.49 11.19
N LEU A 56 35.84 -17.95 10.24
CA LEU A 56 35.47 -16.76 9.48
C LEU A 56 34.22 -16.99 8.62
N SER A 57 34.14 -18.12 7.94
CA SER A 57 32.98 -18.48 7.10
C SER A 57 31.71 -18.62 7.93
N ASP A 58 31.81 -19.21 9.13
CA ASP A 58 30.69 -19.37 10.05
C ASP A 58 30.25 -18.00 10.61
N SER A 59 31.19 -17.09 10.92
CA SER A 59 30.89 -15.71 11.33
C SER A 59 30.12 -14.95 10.26
N PHE A 60 30.59 -14.95 9.01
CA PHE A 60 29.90 -14.27 7.91
C PHE A 60 28.52 -14.88 7.63
N ARG A 61 28.37 -16.19 7.81
CA ARG A 61 27.07 -16.86 7.67
C ARG A 61 26.10 -16.37 8.74
N ALA A 62 26.54 -16.29 9.99
CA ALA A 62 25.73 -15.79 11.09
C ALA A 62 25.30 -14.33 10.86
N GLU A 63 26.23 -13.45 10.47
CA GLU A 63 25.93 -12.05 10.15
C GLU A 63 24.92 -11.92 9.00
N ARG A 64 25.12 -12.68 7.91
CA ARG A 64 24.18 -12.70 6.79
C ARG A 64 22.78 -13.12 7.24
N ASP A 65 22.69 -14.15 8.06
CA ASP A 65 21.41 -14.68 8.52
C ASP A 65 20.71 -13.70 9.48
N GLN A 66 21.46 -13.00 10.33
CA GLN A 66 20.97 -11.88 11.13
C GLN A 66 20.43 -10.74 10.26
N LEU A 67 21.21 -10.27 9.28
CA LEU A 67 20.79 -9.19 8.38
C LEU A 67 19.55 -9.57 7.57
N ARG A 68 19.43 -10.84 7.15
CA ARG A 68 18.22 -11.33 6.47
C ARG A 68 17.00 -11.28 7.39
N ALA A 69 17.16 -11.64 8.67
CA ALA A 69 16.09 -11.54 9.65
C ALA A 69 15.68 -10.08 9.90
N GLU A 70 16.65 -9.17 10.02
CA GLU A 70 16.38 -7.73 10.17
C GLU A 70 15.66 -7.15 8.95
N VAL A 71 16.10 -7.48 7.72
CA VAL A 71 15.44 -7.05 6.48
C VAL A 71 14.01 -7.60 6.40
N ALA A 72 13.79 -8.85 6.79
CA ALA A 72 12.44 -9.43 6.85
C ALA A 72 11.55 -8.68 7.84
N GLY A 73 12.06 -8.37 9.03
CA GLY A 73 11.34 -7.57 10.04
C GLY A 73 11.05 -6.14 9.59
N LEU A 74 11.99 -5.50 8.90
CA LEU A 74 11.77 -4.16 8.34
C LEU A 74 10.68 -4.17 7.26
N ARG A 75 10.69 -5.17 6.37
CA ARG A 75 9.68 -5.30 5.31
C ARG A 75 8.26 -5.43 5.88
N THR A 76 8.07 -6.30 6.87
CA THR A 76 6.77 -6.44 7.52
C THR A 76 6.34 -5.16 8.24
N GLY A 77 7.29 -4.45 8.85
CA GLY A 77 7.05 -3.12 9.43
C GLY A 77 6.60 -2.09 8.40
N TYR A 78 7.23 -2.05 7.21
CA TYR A 78 6.83 -1.17 6.12
C TYR A 78 5.45 -1.51 5.56
N GLU A 79 5.14 -2.78 5.37
CA GLU A 79 3.80 -3.22 4.91
C GLU A 79 2.70 -2.82 5.90
N ALA A 80 2.97 -2.92 7.21
CA ALA A 80 2.04 -2.46 8.24
C ALA A 80 1.85 -0.93 8.19
N TYR A 81 2.93 -0.17 8.00
CA TYR A 81 2.88 1.28 7.85
C TYR A 81 2.10 1.71 6.61
N GLU A 82 2.29 1.03 5.48
CA GLU A 82 1.55 1.32 4.24
C GLU A 82 0.04 1.10 4.41
N ARG A 83 -0.36 0.05 5.14
CA ARG A 83 -1.77 -0.20 5.48
C ARG A 83 -2.38 0.95 6.28
N VAL A 84 -1.71 1.37 7.35
CA VAL A 84 -2.16 2.49 8.18
C VAL A 84 -2.25 3.79 7.35
N ASN A 85 -1.28 4.02 6.47
CA ASN A 85 -1.32 5.18 5.57
C ASN A 85 -2.48 5.14 4.59
N ALA A 86 -2.86 3.96 4.08
CA ALA A 86 -4.01 3.81 3.21
C ALA A 86 -5.31 4.11 3.96
N GLU A 87 -5.45 3.59 5.18
CA GLU A 87 -6.60 3.85 6.06
C GLU A 87 -6.72 5.35 6.40
N LEU A 88 -5.63 5.99 6.82
CA LEU A 88 -5.62 7.44 7.12
C LEU A 88 -5.98 8.28 5.88
N LYS A 89 -5.51 7.91 4.69
CA LYS A 89 -5.89 8.61 3.46
C LYS A 89 -7.39 8.48 3.18
N ALA A 90 -7.97 7.30 3.41
CA ALA A 90 -9.41 7.08 3.26
C ALA A 90 -10.21 7.89 4.28
N GLU A 91 -9.76 7.93 5.54
CA GLU A 91 -10.39 8.74 6.60
C GLU A 91 -10.35 10.23 6.28
N VAL A 92 -9.19 10.76 5.86
CA VAL A 92 -9.04 12.17 5.47
C VAL A 92 -9.97 12.53 4.31
N GLU A 93 -10.09 11.66 3.31
CA GLU A 93 -11.03 11.87 2.21
C GLU A 93 -12.48 11.85 2.70
N GLY A 94 -12.81 10.97 3.65
CA GLY A 94 -14.08 10.97 4.35
C GLY A 94 -14.37 12.30 5.06
N LEU A 95 -13.42 12.79 5.85
CA LEU A 95 -13.54 14.05 6.59
C LEU A 95 -13.68 15.26 5.68
N ARG A 96 -12.97 15.30 4.54
CA ARG A 96 -13.11 16.37 3.54
C ARG A 96 -14.54 16.47 3.02
N LYS A 97 -15.15 15.33 2.67
CA LYS A 97 -16.56 15.28 2.22
C LYS A 97 -17.52 15.76 3.31
N ASP A 98 -17.25 15.42 4.57
CA ASP A 98 -18.06 15.86 5.71
C ASP A 98 -17.93 17.38 5.95
N VAL A 99 -16.73 17.95 5.78
CA VAL A 99 -16.49 19.40 5.83
C VAL A 99 -17.25 20.12 4.71
N ASP A 100 -17.16 19.65 3.47
CA ASP A 100 -17.88 20.23 2.34
C ASP A 100 -19.39 20.22 2.55
N ARG A 101 -19.91 19.11 3.09
CA ARG A 101 -21.31 18.98 3.49
C ARG A 101 -21.69 19.96 4.59
N ALA A 102 -20.88 20.07 5.65
CA ALA A 102 -21.13 20.99 6.75
C ALA A 102 -21.12 22.45 6.25
N ALA A 103 -20.20 22.80 5.35
CA ALA A 103 -20.15 24.10 4.71
C ALA A 103 -21.42 24.39 3.88
N TYR A 104 -21.88 23.41 3.08
CA TYR A 104 -23.13 23.49 2.33
C TYR A 104 -24.34 23.76 3.25
N TRP A 105 -24.51 22.97 4.33
CA TRP A 105 -25.63 23.15 5.25
C TRP A 105 -25.55 24.46 6.04
N LYS A 106 -24.34 24.90 6.41
CA LYS A 106 -24.13 26.20 7.05
C LYS A 106 -24.50 27.35 6.11
N GLN A 107 -24.15 27.26 4.83
CA GLN A 107 -24.58 28.23 3.83
C GLN A 107 -26.10 28.22 3.67
N ARG A 108 -26.71 27.03 3.63
CA ARG A 108 -28.16 26.86 3.54
C ARG A 108 -28.91 27.39 4.77
N ALA A 109 -28.36 27.24 5.97
CA ALA A 109 -28.95 27.79 7.19
C ALA A 109 -28.83 29.32 7.29
N LYS A 110 -27.83 29.92 6.63
CA LYS A 110 -27.63 31.37 6.57
C LYS A 110 -28.49 32.05 5.51
N SER A 111 -28.73 31.40 4.37
CA SER A 111 -29.79 31.80 3.45
C SER A 111 -31.11 31.51 4.16
N ALA A 112 -32.05 32.44 4.24
CA ALA A 112 -33.30 32.28 4.99
C ALA A 112 -34.28 31.24 4.37
N GLU A 113 -33.83 30.01 4.13
CA GLU A 113 -34.46 29.01 3.25
C GLU A 113 -34.57 27.63 3.93
N GLY A 114 -35.21 27.62 5.10
CA GLY A 114 -36.04 26.46 5.46
C GLY A 114 -37.25 26.38 4.53
N HIS A 115 -37.89 27.52 4.28
CA HIS A 115 -38.93 27.75 3.27
C HIS A 115 -38.89 29.27 2.97
N LEU A 116 -38.90 29.71 1.70
CA LEU A 116 -39.25 31.11 1.44
C LEU A 116 -40.62 31.32 2.10
N PHE A 117 -40.73 32.23 3.07
CA PHE A 117 -42.03 32.54 3.64
C PHE A 117 -42.89 33.12 2.52
N SER A 118 -44.22 32.98 2.61
CA SER A 118 -45.15 33.62 1.67
C SER A 118 -44.90 35.13 1.50
N GLY A 119 -44.29 35.77 2.51
CA GLY A 119 -43.78 37.14 2.45
C GLY A 119 -42.66 37.37 1.43
N ASP A 120 -41.69 36.45 1.32
CA ASP A 120 -40.58 36.58 0.38
C ASP A 120 -41.05 36.38 -1.07
N PHE A 121 -42.00 35.47 -1.28
CA PHE A 121 -42.65 35.29 -2.57
C PHE A 121 -43.39 36.56 -3.01
N ARG A 122 -44.12 37.19 -2.08
CA ARG A 122 -44.81 38.46 -2.34
C ARG A 122 -43.82 39.59 -2.63
N ALA A 123 -42.72 39.68 -1.87
CA ALA A 123 -41.67 40.66 -2.12
C ALA A 123 -41.02 40.47 -3.50
N ALA A 124 -40.71 39.23 -3.88
CA ALA A 124 -40.19 38.92 -5.21
C ALA A 124 -41.16 39.31 -6.32
N ALA A 125 -42.46 39.03 -6.15
CA ALA A 125 -43.49 39.43 -7.11
C ALA A 125 -43.62 40.96 -7.22
N MET A 126 -43.56 41.68 -6.09
CA MET A 126 -43.56 43.14 -6.07
C MET A 126 -42.31 43.74 -6.72
N GLU A 127 -41.15 43.10 -6.60
CA GLU A 127 -39.93 43.54 -7.29
C GLU A 127 -40.05 43.30 -8.80
N LEU A 128 -40.57 42.13 -9.21
CA LEU A 128 -40.79 41.79 -10.61
C LEU A 128 -41.78 42.74 -11.29
N HIS A 129 -42.77 43.23 -10.53
CA HIS A 129 -43.74 44.21 -11.00
C HIS A 129 -43.09 45.49 -11.55
N LYS A 130 -42.00 45.95 -10.94
CA LYS A 130 -41.24 47.15 -11.36
C LYS A 130 -40.64 47.03 -12.77
N TYR A 131 -40.50 45.81 -13.27
CA TYR A 131 -39.99 45.52 -14.61
C TYR A 131 -41.06 44.94 -15.53
N SER A 132 -42.30 44.88 -15.06
CA SER A 132 -43.41 44.36 -15.82
C SER A 132 -44.01 45.44 -16.71
N ARG A 133 -44.76 45.03 -17.73
CA ARG A 133 -45.59 45.95 -18.54
C ARG A 133 -46.64 46.73 -17.74
N PHE A 134 -46.80 46.44 -16.44
CA PHE A 134 -47.73 47.10 -15.55
C PHE A 134 -47.04 48.05 -14.57
N GLU A 135 -45.75 48.37 -14.76
CA GLU A 135 -44.95 49.21 -13.84
C GLU A 135 -45.65 50.52 -13.43
N SER A 136 -46.42 51.12 -14.34
CA SER A 136 -47.14 52.38 -14.12
C SER A 136 -48.38 52.23 -13.25
N THR A 137 -48.83 51.00 -12.98
CA THR A 137 -50.00 50.69 -12.15
C THR A 137 -49.55 50.32 -10.73
N PRO A 138 -49.97 51.04 -9.68
CA PRO A 138 -49.67 50.67 -8.30
C PRO A 138 -50.14 49.25 -7.96
N TRP A 139 -49.36 48.51 -7.17
CA TRP A 139 -49.65 47.11 -6.81
C TRP A 139 -51.08 46.85 -6.30
N PRO A 140 -51.69 47.70 -5.45
CA PRO A 140 -53.08 47.50 -4.98
C PRO A 140 -54.14 47.64 -6.07
N GLU A 141 -53.82 48.33 -7.17
CA GLU A 141 -54.74 48.65 -8.26
C GLU A 141 -54.69 47.62 -9.40
N LEU A 142 -53.76 46.68 -9.35
CA LEU A 142 -53.69 45.59 -10.30
C LEU A 142 -54.91 44.66 -10.16
N THR A 143 -55.45 44.24 -11.29
CA THR A 143 -56.50 43.23 -11.38
C THR A 143 -56.00 41.86 -10.93
N GLY A 144 -56.92 40.97 -10.53
CA GLY A 144 -56.56 39.62 -10.08
C GLY A 144 -55.75 38.82 -11.11
N SER A 145 -56.02 38.99 -12.42
CA SER A 145 -55.26 38.33 -13.48
C SER A 145 -53.84 38.91 -13.64
N GLN A 146 -53.64 40.20 -13.39
CA GLN A 146 -52.32 40.83 -13.38
C GLN A 146 -51.49 40.37 -12.17
N HIS A 147 -52.09 40.31 -10.99
CA HIS A 147 -51.45 39.73 -9.79
C HIS A 147 -51.01 38.29 -10.04
N ALA A 148 -51.90 37.47 -10.61
CA ALA A 148 -51.63 36.08 -10.92
C ALA A 148 -50.46 35.95 -11.91
N LEU A 149 -50.44 36.75 -12.98
CA LEU A 149 -49.36 36.70 -13.97
C LEU A 149 -47.98 36.99 -13.35
N ILE A 150 -47.87 38.07 -12.57
CA ILE A 150 -46.60 38.48 -11.94
C ILE A 150 -46.17 37.45 -10.89
N SER A 151 -47.13 36.97 -10.08
CA SER A 151 -46.87 35.98 -9.04
C SER A 151 -46.44 34.64 -9.64
N SER A 152 -47.08 34.18 -10.72
CA SER A 152 -46.66 32.97 -11.45
C SER A 152 -45.25 33.10 -12.04
N ALA A 153 -44.90 34.28 -12.57
CA ALA A 153 -43.53 34.54 -13.07
C ALA A 153 -42.50 34.47 -11.92
N ALA A 154 -42.77 35.11 -10.78
CA ALA A 154 -41.92 35.02 -9.59
C ALA A 154 -41.76 33.56 -9.12
N GLY A 155 -42.86 32.79 -9.09
CA GLY A 155 -42.84 31.37 -8.75
C GLY A 155 -42.00 30.53 -9.70
N ALA A 156 -42.06 30.76 -11.01
CA ALA A 156 -41.27 30.03 -12.00
C ALA A 156 -39.76 30.27 -11.83
N VAL A 157 -39.35 31.51 -11.54
CA VAL A 157 -37.96 31.86 -11.26
C VAL A 157 -37.47 31.17 -10.00
N ILE A 158 -38.22 31.28 -8.90
CA ILE A 158 -37.87 30.66 -7.61
C ILE A 158 -37.77 29.14 -7.76
N ALA A 159 -38.73 28.51 -8.43
CA ALA A 159 -38.72 27.07 -8.68
C ALA A 159 -37.48 26.63 -9.47
N THR A 160 -37.06 27.43 -10.46
CA THR A 160 -35.86 27.14 -11.26
C THR A 160 -34.57 27.29 -10.47
N VAL A 161 -34.46 28.34 -9.65
CA VAL A 161 -33.32 28.54 -8.76
C VAL A 161 -33.21 27.39 -7.74
N ASN A 162 -34.34 26.97 -7.18
CA ASN A 162 -34.39 25.84 -6.24
C ASN A 162 -33.93 24.54 -6.90
N ARG A 163 -34.41 24.23 -8.11
CA ARG A 163 -33.98 23.04 -8.86
C ARG A 163 -32.47 23.03 -9.11
N LEU A 164 -31.89 24.17 -9.52
CA LEU A 164 -30.44 24.30 -9.74
C LEU A 164 -29.63 24.24 -8.44
N ARG A 165 -30.23 24.60 -7.30
CA ARG A 165 -29.63 24.42 -5.97
C ARG A 165 -29.67 22.96 -5.53
N ASP A 166 -30.80 22.28 -5.69
CA ASP A 166 -30.95 20.86 -5.38
C ASP A 166 -29.98 20.00 -6.20
N ALA A 167 -29.77 20.34 -7.48
CA ALA A 167 -28.77 19.69 -8.33
C ALA A 167 -27.32 19.88 -7.86
N ARG A 168 -27.02 20.95 -7.11
CA ARG A 168 -25.69 21.23 -6.52
C ARG A 168 -25.52 20.64 -5.12
N ARG A 169 -26.55 20.01 -4.55
CA ARG A 169 -26.50 19.40 -3.23
C ARG A 169 -25.41 18.32 -3.19
N PRO A 170 -24.53 18.31 -2.18
CA PRO A 170 -23.63 17.19 -1.96
C PRO A 170 -24.44 15.90 -1.78
N LYS A 171 -24.14 14.86 -2.56
CA LYS A 171 -24.80 13.55 -2.44
C LYS A 171 -24.56 12.95 -1.05
N ASN A 172 -25.55 12.22 -0.54
CA ASN A 172 -25.41 11.53 0.76
C ASN A 172 -24.36 10.41 0.65
N ARG A 173 -23.66 10.14 1.77
CA ARG A 173 -22.72 9.02 1.87
C ARG A 173 -23.41 7.70 1.51
N ASP A 174 -24.63 7.50 1.98
CA ASP A 174 -25.40 6.25 1.80
C ASP A 174 -25.68 5.90 0.32
N GLU A 175 -25.77 6.90 -0.58
CA GLU A 175 -25.92 6.66 -2.02
C GLU A 175 -24.60 6.32 -2.73
N THR A 176 -23.46 6.79 -2.21
CA THR A 176 -22.13 6.53 -2.79
C THR A 176 -21.42 5.34 -2.17
N ASP A 177 -21.85 4.92 -0.99
CA ASP A 177 -21.26 3.86 -0.16
C ASP A 177 -22.11 2.59 -0.17
N ALA A 178 -23.24 2.58 -0.89
CA ALA A 178 -24.03 1.36 -1.11
C ALA A 178 -23.14 0.30 -1.77
N ILE A 179 -23.07 -0.89 -1.20
CA ILE A 179 -22.27 -2.01 -1.68
C ILE A 179 -23.22 -3.06 -2.28
N ILE A 180 -22.98 -3.42 -3.53
CA ILE A 180 -23.58 -4.58 -4.21
C ILE A 180 -22.68 -5.78 -3.93
N TRP A 181 -23.28 -6.88 -3.52
CA TRP A 181 -22.57 -8.09 -3.12
C TRP A 181 -22.73 -9.17 -4.17
N CYS A 182 -21.61 -9.77 -4.56
CA CYS A 182 -21.58 -11.00 -5.34
C CYS A 182 -21.88 -12.20 -4.44
N ALA A 183 -22.40 -13.29 -5.02
CA ALA A 183 -22.65 -14.53 -4.29
C ALA A 183 -21.40 -15.14 -3.64
N CYS A 184 -20.19 -14.83 -4.15
CA CYS A 184 -18.93 -15.25 -3.51
C CYS A 184 -18.59 -14.47 -2.23
N GLY A 185 -19.32 -13.40 -1.92
CA GLY A 185 -19.03 -12.50 -0.79
C GLY A 185 -18.18 -11.28 -1.16
N ASP A 186 -17.81 -11.09 -2.42
CA ASP A 186 -17.12 -9.88 -2.86
C ASP A 186 -18.08 -8.69 -2.91
N GLY A 187 -17.73 -7.60 -2.23
CA GLY A 187 -18.50 -6.36 -2.19
C GLY A 187 -17.95 -5.30 -3.13
N HIS A 188 -18.82 -4.69 -3.93
CA HIS A 188 -18.48 -3.62 -4.86
C HIS A 188 -19.36 -2.39 -4.60
N ALA A 189 -18.77 -1.20 -4.48
CA ALA A 189 -19.56 0.03 -4.37
C ALA A 189 -20.45 0.21 -5.62
N VAL A 190 -21.71 0.65 -5.45
CA VAL A 190 -22.73 0.80 -6.52
C VAL A 190 -22.25 1.67 -7.68
N ASN A 191 -21.33 2.60 -7.43
CA ASN A 191 -20.74 3.50 -8.43
C ASN A 191 -19.34 3.04 -8.93
N SER A 192 -18.92 1.82 -8.61
CA SER A 192 -17.64 1.26 -9.02
C SER A 192 -17.75 0.53 -10.35
N TYR A 193 -16.61 0.35 -11.03
CA TYR A 193 -16.51 -0.50 -12.21
C TYR A 193 -17.02 -1.93 -11.93
N GLY A 194 -16.77 -2.46 -10.73
CA GLY A 194 -17.24 -3.78 -10.32
C GLY A 194 -18.77 -3.90 -10.30
N ALA A 195 -19.46 -2.86 -9.80
CA ALA A 195 -20.93 -2.81 -9.85
C ALA A 195 -21.45 -2.76 -11.30
N GLY A 196 -20.86 -1.92 -12.16
CA GLY A 196 -21.25 -1.87 -13.58
C GLY A 196 -20.98 -3.18 -14.34
N PHE A 197 -19.90 -3.89 -13.99
CA PHE A 197 -19.63 -5.22 -14.53
C PHE A 197 -20.66 -6.26 -14.06
N MET A 198 -21.03 -6.23 -12.77
CA MET A 198 -22.04 -7.13 -12.21
C MET A 198 -23.43 -6.86 -12.82
N ASP A 199 -23.81 -5.59 -13.01
CA ASP A 199 -25.06 -5.22 -13.68
C ASP A 199 -25.14 -5.78 -15.12
N ALA A 200 -23.99 -5.85 -15.81
CA ALA A 200 -23.89 -6.43 -17.15
C ALA A 200 -23.84 -7.97 -17.16
N ASN A 201 -23.45 -8.60 -16.05
CA ASN A 201 -23.25 -10.06 -15.93
C ASN A 201 -24.16 -10.68 -14.87
N GLU A 202 -25.43 -10.24 -14.81
CA GLU A 202 -26.48 -10.83 -13.96
C GLU A 202 -26.11 -10.97 -12.47
N GLY A 203 -25.31 -10.04 -11.95
CA GLY A 203 -24.89 -10.02 -10.55
C GLY A 203 -23.62 -10.84 -10.23
N VAL A 204 -22.90 -11.33 -11.24
CA VAL A 204 -21.65 -12.08 -11.08
C VAL A 204 -20.44 -11.13 -11.13
N CYS A 205 -19.57 -11.18 -10.12
CA CYS A 205 -18.34 -10.36 -10.11
C CYS A 205 -17.30 -10.89 -11.11
N ALA A 206 -16.37 -10.03 -11.53
CA ALA A 206 -15.33 -10.37 -12.49
C ALA A 206 -14.46 -11.57 -12.09
N ASN A 207 -14.23 -11.79 -10.79
CA ASN A 207 -13.50 -12.96 -10.31
C ASN A 207 -14.30 -14.26 -10.49
N CYS A 208 -15.61 -14.24 -10.21
CA CYS A 208 -16.46 -15.41 -10.39
C CYS A 208 -16.67 -15.73 -11.87
N ASP A 209 -16.87 -14.71 -12.70
CA ASP A 209 -16.96 -14.85 -14.15
C ASP A 209 -15.68 -15.47 -14.74
N ALA A 210 -14.51 -14.95 -14.34
CA ALA A 210 -13.22 -15.51 -14.74
C ALA A 210 -12.97 -16.95 -14.24
N ALA A 211 -13.53 -17.32 -13.08
CA ALA A 211 -13.44 -18.68 -12.54
C ALA A 211 -14.33 -19.68 -13.28
N LEU A 212 -15.52 -19.24 -13.72
CA LEU A 212 -16.45 -20.04 -14.52
C LEU A 212 -16.00 -20.14 -15.99
N GLY A 213 -15.28 -19.14 -16.51
CA GLY A 213 -14.80 -19.07 -17.89
C GLY A 213 -13.58 -19.93 -18.24
N LYS A 214 -13.00 -20.70 -17.30
CA LYS A 214 -11.88 -21.64 -17.56
C LYS A 214 -12.35 -23.08 -17.77
N GLY A 215 -13.29 -23.27 -18.70
CA GLY A 215 -13.94 -24.57 -18.92
C GLY A 215 -14.11 -25.04 -20.37
N GLU A 216 -13.93 -24.21 -21.41
CA GLU A 216 -14.17 -24.66 -22.79
C GLU A 216 -13.29 -23.94 -23.82
N GLN A 217 -11.99 -24.24 -23.86
CA GLN A 217 -11.18 -24.16 -25.08
C GLN A 217 -10.08 -25.23 -25.04
N SER A 218 -10.46 -26.47 -25.35
CA SER A 218 -9.58 -27.52 -25.90
C SER A 218 -10.42 -28.65 -26.47
#